data_AF-A0A820WRY1-F1
#
_entry.id   AF-A0A820WRY1-F1
#
_cell.length_a   1.000
_cell.length_b   1.000
_cell.length_c   1.000
_cell.angle_alpha   90.00
_cell.angle_beta   90.00
_cell.angle_gamma   90.00
#
_symmetry.space_group_name_H-M   'P 1'
#
loop_
_entity.id
_entity.type
_entity.pdbx_description
1 polymer ?
#
loop_
_entity_poly.entity_id
_entity_poly.type
_entity_poly.pdbx_seq_one_letter_code
_entity_poly.pdbx_strand_id
1 'polypeptide(L)'
;IWNLMPQGIKIFEMLINKIKEESLRIYLFTNATIFDSISIPSLADIFELSIKQVYEIICKMIINEELMASIEDLNQIVILNQNRSSQIQILSAELMEKIFQLYEQNQKLNHFYSRSSRQLLK
;
A
#
# COMPACT_ATOMS: atom_id res chain seq x y z
N ILE A 1 -12.27 21.70 -27.47
CA ILE A 1 -10.81 21.79 -27.25
C ILE A 1 -10.07 20.73 -28.09
N TRP A 2 -10.39 19.44 -27.97
CA TRP A 2 -9.70 18.35 -28.70
C TRP A 2 -9.77 18.41 -30.23
N ASN A 3 -10.86 18.97 -30.80
CA ASN A 3 -11.01 19.13 -32.25
C ASN A 3 -10.08 20.21 -32.85
N LEU A 4 -9.37 20.97 -32.02
CA LEU A 4 -8.46 22.03 -32.44
C LEU A 4 -6.99 21.56 -32.48
N MET A 5 -6.70 20.35 -31.99
CA MET A 5 -5.34 19.81 -31.93
C MET A 5 -5.08 18.84 -33.09
N PRO A 6 -3.88 18.90 -33.72
CA PRO A 6 -3.47 17.86 -34.66
C PRO A 6 -3.41 16.51 -33.91
N GLN A 7 -4.06 15.48 -34.47
CA GLN A 7 -4.20 14.16 -33.84
C GLN A 7 -4.97 14.14 -32.51
N GLY A 8 -5.81 15.15 -32.21
CA GLY A 8 -6.55 15.25 -30.95
C GLY A 8 -7.41 14.02 -30.62
N ILE A 9 -7.97 13.35 -31.62
CA ILE A 9 -8.77 12.12 -31.46
C ILE A 9 -7.90 10.97 -30.91
N LYS A 10 -6.72 10.77 -31.47
CA LYS A 10 -5.78 9.73 -31.03
C LYS A 10 -5.30 9.96 -29.60
N ILE A 11 -5.01 11.22 -29.25
CA ILE A 11 -4.62 11.61 -27.89
C ILE A 11 -5.77 11.38 -26.92
N PHE A 12 -7.00 11.69 -27.33
CA PHE A 12 -8.19 11.49 -26.52
C PHE A 12 -8.46 10.00 -26.24
N GLU A 13 -8.32 9.13 -27.24
CA GLU A 13 -8.40 7.68 -27.06
C GLU A 13 -7.31 7.16 -26.11
N MET A 14 -6.08 7.64 -26.27
CA MET A 14 -4.98 7.29 -25.37
C MET A 14 -5.26 7.75 -23.92
N LEU A 15 -5.84 8.95 -23.77
CA LEU A 15 -6.22 9.49 -22.46
C LEU A 15 -7.31 8.66 -21.81
N ILE A 16 -8.35 8.26 -22.55
CA ILE A 16 -9.42 7.40 -22.03
C ILE A 16 -8.83 6.09 -21.52
N ASN A 17 -7.94 5.45 -22.29
CA ASN A 17 -7.30 4.22 -21.86
C ASN A 17 -6.50 4.43 -20.58
N LYS A 18 -5.72 5.51 -20.47
CA LYS A 18 -4.97 5.84 -19.25
C LYS A 18 -5.88 6.11 -18.05
N ILE A 19 -7.02 6.76 -18.26
CA ILE A 19 -8.01 6.98 -17.21
C ILE A 19 -8.63 5.66 -16.75
N LYS A 20 -8.92 4.73 -17.66
CA LYS A 20 -9.43 3.40 -17.31
C LYS A 20 -8.41 2.62 -16.47
N GLU A 21 -7.14 2.64 -16.87
CA GLU A 21 -6.04 2.01 -16.12
C GLU A 21 -5.93 2.58 -14.69
N GLU A 22 -5.89 3.90 -14.54
CA GLU A 22 -5.78 4.53 -13.22
C GLU A 22 -7.05 4.35 -12.37
N SER A 23 -8.24 4.38 -12.99
CA SER A 23 -9.50 4.09 -12.31
C SER A 23 -9.50 2.70 -11.68
N LEU A 24 -8.96 1.70 -12.39
CA LEU A 24 -8.81 0.33 -11.86
C LEU A 24 -7.85 0.29 -10.67
N ARG A 25 -6.71 0.99 -10.74
CA ARG A 25 -5.75 1.08 -9.63
C ARG A 25 -6.40 1.71 -8.39
N ILE A 26 -7.08 2.85 -8.56
CA ILE A 26 -7.76 3.57 -7.46
C ILE A 26 -8.85 2.70 -6.84
N TYR A 27 -9.61 1.99 -7.67
CA TYR A 27 -10.64 1.08 -7.21
C TYR A 27 -10.06 -0.03 -6.33
N LEU A 28 -8.98 -0.67 -6.78
CA LEU A 28 -8.29 -1.69 -6.00
C LEU A 28 -7.71 -1.11 -4.71
N PHE A 29 -7.08 0.06 -4.73
CA PHE A 29 -6.56 0.70 -3.52
C PHE A 29 -7.63 0.99 -2.48
N THR A 30 -8.76 1.55 -2.91
CA THR A 30 -9.83 1.96 -2.00
C THR A 30 -10.54 0.75 -1.41
N ASN A 31 -10.78 -0.26 -2.23
CA ASN A 31 -11.58 -1.42 -1.86
C ASN A 31 -10.75 -2.63 -1.39
N ALA A 32 -9.41 -2.58 -1.47
CA ALA A 32 -8.51 -3.63 -0.96
C ALA A 32 -8.71 -3.91 0.53
N THR A 33 -9.24 -2.94 1.28
CA THR A 33 -9.56 -3.13 2.69
C THR A 33 -10.86 -3.92 2.89
N ILE A 34 -11.80 -3.87 1.95
CA ILE A 34 -13.16 -4.39 2.14
C ILE A 34 -13.29 -5.83 1.60
N PHE A 35 -12.58 -6.14 0.51
CA PHE A 35 -12.66 -7.45 -0.14
C PHE A 35 -11.48 -8.36 0.27
N ASP A 36 -11.77 -9.65 0.39
CA ASP A 36 -10.75 -10.69 0.61
C ASP A 36 -10.22 -11.26 -0.72
N SER A 37 -11.08 -11.31 -1.74
CA SER A 37 -10.72 -11.81 -3.07
C SER A 37 -11.57 -11.18 -4.16
N ILE A 38 -10.99 -10.93 -5.34
CA ILE A 38 -11.68 -10.33 -6.49
C ILE A 38 -11.33 -11.10 -7.77
N SER A 39 -12.33 -11.37 -8.62
CA SER A 39 -12.18 -12.02 -9.92
C SER A 39 -11.62 -11.05 -10.98
N ILE A 40 -10.55 -11.44 -11.68
CA ILE A 40 -9.95 -10.67 -12.78
C ILE A 40 -10.90 -10.53 -13.98
N PRO A 41 -11.63 -11.58 -14.43
CA PRO A 41 -12.66 -11.43 -15.46
C PRO A 41 -13.70 -10.36 -15.13
N SER A 42 -14.17 -10.33 -13.88
CA SER A 42 -15.15 -9.32 -13.45
C SER A 42 -14.59 -7.90 -13.49
N LEU A 43 -13.31 -7.72 -13.11
CA LEU A 43 -12.60 -6.44 -13.26
C LEU A 43 -12.47 -6.02 -14.72
N ALA A 44 -12.16 -6.97 -15.62
CA ALA A 44 -12.06 -6.72 -17.05
C ALA A 44 -13.39 -6.20 -17.64
N ASP A 45 -14.52 -6.80 -17.22
CA ASP A 45 -15.85 -6.38 -17.66
C ASP A 45 -16.25 -5.00 -17.11
N ILE A 46 -15.98 -4.74 -15.82
CA ILE A 46 -16.34 -3.47 -15.17
C ILE A 46 -15.59 -2.28 -15.79
N PHE A 47 -14.31 -2.46 -16.09
CA PHE A 47 -13.45 -1.40 -16.61
C PHE A 47 -13.33 -1.40 -18.14
N GLU A 48 -14.00 -2.34 -18.82
CA GLU A 48 -13.92 -2.54 -20.28
C GLU A 48 -12.47 -2.62 -20.78
N LEU A 49 -11.64 -3.38 -20.06
CA LEU A 49 -10.24 -3.63 -20.37
C LEU A 49 -10.05 -5.10 -20.73
N SER A 50 -8.99 -5.43 -21.48
CA SER A 50 -8.68 -6.84 -21.72
C SER A 50 -8.17 -7.51 -20.43
N ILE A 51 -8.50 -8.80 -20.25
CA ILE A 51 -8.02 -9.61 -19.11
C ILE A 51 -6.49 -9.52 -18.97
N LYS A 52 -5.77 -9.52 -20.09
CA LYS A 52 -4.30 -9.39 -20.11
C LYS A 52 -3.82 -8.06 -19.54
N GLN A 53 -4.44 -6.95 -19.94
CA GLN A 53 -4.09 -5.62 -19.42
C GLN A 53 -4.36 -5.52 -17.93
N VAL A 54 -5.50 -6.04 -17.46
CA VAL A 54 -5.83 -6.07 -16.03
C VAL A 54 -4.80 -6.88 -15.26
N TYR A 55 -4.46 -8.08 -15.75
CA TYR A 55 -3.43 -8.92 -15.15
C TYR A 55 -2.08 -8.21 -15.06
N GLU A 56 -1.62 -7.57 -16.15
CA GLU A 56 -0.37 -6.80 -16.17
C GLU A 56 -0.36 -5.64 -15.16
N ILE A 57 -1.46 -4.88 -15.07
CA ILE A 57 -1.58 -3.76 -14.12
C ILE A 57 -1.49 -4.28 -12.68
N ILE A 58 -2.23 -5.34 -12.35
CA ILE A 58 -2.26 -5.91 -11.00
C ILE A 58 -0.89 -6.50 -10.64
N CYS A 59 -0.26 -7.25 -11.54
CA CYS A 59 1.10 -7.76 -11.36
C CYS A 59 2.08 -6.62 -11.08
N LYS A 60 2.00 -5.53 -11.84
CA LYS A 60 2.86 -4.36 -11.64
C LYS A 60 2.62 -3.69 -10.29
N MET A 61 1.36 -3.60 -9.83
CA MET A 61 1.05 -3.08 -8.49
C MET A 61 1.60 -3.97 -7.37
N ILE A 62 1.55 -5.30 -7.52
CA ILE A 62 2.12 -6.23 -6.53
C ILE A 62 3.64 -6.11 -6.50
N ILE A 63 4.31 -6.08 -7.66
CA ILE A 63 5.77 -5.95 -7.77
C ILE A 63 6.25 -4.61 -7.19
N ASN A 64 5.50 -3.53 -7.39
CA ASN A 64 5.81 -2.21 -6.83
C ASN A 64 5.51 -2.10 -5.33
N GLU A 65 5.04 -3.17 -4.67
CA GLU A 65 4.60 -3.18 -3.27
C GLU A 65 3.46 -2.18 -2.98
N GLU A 66 2.72 -1.79 -4.02
CA GLU A 66 1.56 -0.90 -3.93
C GLU A 66 0.34 -1.65 -3.37
N LEU A 67 0.22 -2.94 -3.70
CA LEU A 67 -0.90 -3.79 -3.31
C LEU A 67 -0.39 -5.06 -2.64
N MET A 68 -0.75 -5.27 -1.37
CA MET A 68 -0.50 -6.52 -0.67
C MET A 68 -1.50 -7.59 -1.13
N ALA A 69 -1.22 -8.21 -2.26
CA ALA A 69 -2.08 -9.22 -2.86
C ALA A 69 -1.25 -10.35 -3.48
N SER A 70 -1.90 -11.49 -3.67
CA SER A 70 -1.39 -12.64 -4.41
C SER A 70 -2.37 -13.02 -5.50
N ILE A 71 -1.86 -13.46 -6.64
CA ILE A 71 -2.69 -13.89 -7.77
C ILE A 71 -2.74 -15.41 -7.81
N GLU A 72 -3.95 -15.96 -7.99
CA GLU A 72 -4.18 -17.36 -8.31
C GLU A 72 -4.44 -17.50 -9.82
N ASP A 73 -3.48 -18.03 -10.56
CA ASP A 73 -3.52 -18.06 -12.04
C ASP A 73 -4.61 -18.98 -12.62
N LEU A 74 -4.96 -20.07 -11.94
CA LEU A 74 -5.94 -21.06 -12.44
C LEU A 74 -7.36 -20.50 -12.48
N ASN A 75 -7.77 -19.86 -11.38
CA ASN A 75 -9.11 -19.29 -11.23
C ASN A 75 -9.18 -17.83 -11.67
N GLN A 76 -8.04 -17.21 -11.98
CA GLN A 76 -7.91 -15.79 -12.29
C GLN A 76 -8.50 -14.90 -11.19
N ILE A 77 -8.12 -15.20 -9.94
CA ILE A 77 -8.58 -14.49 -8.75
C ILE A 77 -7.39 -13.78 -8.11
N VAL A 78 -7.61 -12.55 -7.67
CA VAL A 78 -6.69 -11.79 -6.84
C VAL A 78 -7.12 -11.94 -5.39
N ILE A 79 -6.26 -12.54 -4.58
CA ILE A 79 -6.43 -12.66 -3.14
C ILE A 79 -5.76 -11.46 -2.49
N LEU A 80 -6.54 -10.66 -1.77
CA LEU A 80 -6.10 -9.44 -1.11
C LEU A 80 -5.68 -9.81 0.31
N ASN A 81 -4.38 -9.73 0.58
CA ASN A 81 -3.83 -10.03 1.90
C ASN A 81 -4.00 -8.80 2.79
N GLN A 82 -5.06 -8.81 3.60
CA GLN A 82 -5.33 -7.74 4.55
C GLN A 82 -4.30 -7.78 5.69
N ASN A 83 -3.22 -7.01 5.59
CA ASN A 83 -2.42 -6.62 6.75
C ASN A 83 -3.18 -5.56 7.57
N ARG A 84 -4.38 -5.91 8.06
CA ARG A 84 -5.09 -5.09 9.03
C ARG A 84 -4.48 -5.35 10.39
N SER A 85 -3.42 -4.62 10.73
CA SER A 85 -3.07 -4.50 12.13
C SER A 85 -4.26 -3.88 12.86
N SER A 86 -4.82 -4.56 13.85
CA SER A 86 -5.98 -4.04 14.57
C SER A 86 -5.63 -2.69 15.23
N GLN A 87 -6.62 -1.82 15.46
CA GLN A 87 -6.38 -0.55 16.18
C GLN A 87 -5.64 -0.77 17.50
N ILE A 88 -5.91 -1.88 18.19
CA ILE A 88 -5.21 -2.27 19.41
C ILE A 88 -3.73 -2.59 19.13
N GLN A 89 -3.43 -3.31 18.03
CA GLN A 89 -2.03 -3.60 17.64
C GLN A 89 -1.27 -2.31 17.27
N ILE A 90 -1.91 -1.38 16.57
CA ILE A 90 -1.32 -0.08 16.23
C ILE A 90 -1.01 0.71 17.51
N LEU A 91 -2.00 0.88 18.40
CA LEU A 91 -1.82 1.56 19.69
C LEU A 91 -0.77 0.89 20.56
N SER A 92 -0.71 -0.45 20.54
CA SER A 92 0.31 -1.21 21.27
C SER A 92 1.71 -0.94 20.72
N ALA A 93 1.88 -0.87 19.39
CA ALA A 93 3.15 -0.53 18.77
C ALA A 93 3.60 0.89 19.13
N GLU A 94 2.68 1.88 19.09
CA GLU A 94 2.96 3.25 19.51
C GLU A 94 3.37 3.35 21.00
N LEU A 95 2.67 2.61 21.87
CA LEU A 95 3.02 2.55 23.29
C LEU A 95 4.38 1.90 23.51
N MET A 96 4.70 0.83 22.78
CA MET A 96 6.00 0.17 22.84
C MET A 96 7.13 1.13 22.47
N GLU A 97 6.95 1.93 21.42
CA GLU A 97 7.93 2.94 21.01
C GLU A 97 8.15 4.00 22.10
N LYS A 98 7.08 4.49 22.73
CA LYS A 98 7.17 5.42 23.87
C LYS A 98 7.86 4.81 25.08
N ILE A 99 7.55 3.56 25.43
CA ILE A 99 8.21 2.83 26.51
C ILE A 99 9.71 2.70 26.21
N PHE A 100 10.07 2.42 24.96
CA PHE A 100 11.46 2.33 24.53
C PHE A 100 12.20 3.66 24.69
N GLN A 101 11.59 4.77 24.29
CA GLN A 101 12.14 6.12 24.47
C GLN A 101 12.35 6.45 25.96
N LEU A 102 11.39 6.15 26.83
CA LEU A 102 11.51 6.35 28.27
C LEU A 102 12.61 5.47 28.88
N TYR A 103 12.72 4.23 28.42
CA TYR A 103 13.76 3.31 28.85
C TYR A 103 15.15 3.84 28.51
N GLU A 104 15.37 4.32 27.27
CA GLU A 104 16.63 4.93 26.88
C GLU A 104 16.98 6.18 27.70
N GLN A 105 15.99 7.03 27.99
CA GLN A 105 16.19 8.20 28.85
C GLN A 105 16.61 7.81 30.27
N ASN A 106 15.94 6.81 30.84
CA ASN A 106 16.30 6.27 32.15
C ASN A 106 17.71 5.67 32.17
N GLN A 107 18.10 4.94 31.13
CA GLN A 107 19.47 4.43 31.02
C GLN A 107 20.50 5.57 30.97
N LYS A 108 20.24 6.63 30.19
CA LYS A 108 21.13 7.81 30.12
C LYS A 108 21.29 8.48 31.48
N LEU A 109 20.19 8.66 32.23
CA LEU A 109 20.23 9.23 33.57
C LEU A 109 21.02 8.34 34.54
N ASN A 110 20.79 7.02 34.54
CA ASN A 110 21.52 6.09 35.40
C ASN A 110 23.04 6.07 35.08
N HIS A 111 23.38 6.14 33.79
CA HIS A 111 24.78 6.30 33.37
C HIS A 111 25.40 7.62 33.86
N PHE A 112 24.63 8.71 33.91
CA PHE A 112 25.09 9.97 34.50
C PHE A 112 25.32 9.83 36.01
N TYR A 113 24.35 9.29 36.76
CA TYR A 113 24.49 9.09 38.21
C TYR A 113 25.69 8.21 38.55
N SER A 114 25.84 7.07 37.88
CA SER A 114 27.00 6.17 38.12
C SER A 114 28.35 6.82 37.82
N ARG A 115 28.43 7.79 36.90
CA ARG A 115 29.65 8.60 36.67
C ARG A 115 29.88 9.61 37.78
N SER A 116 28.86 10.33 38.21
CA SER A 116 28.96 11.31 39.31
C SER A 116 29.31 10.65 40.64
N SER A 117 28.72 9.49 40.96
CA SER A 117 29.07 8.70 42.15
C SER A 117 30.52 8.22 42.14
N ARG A 118 31.07 7.88 40.97
CA ARG A 118 32.49 7.50 40.82
C ARG A 118 33.45 8.70 40.94
N GLN A 119 33.01 9.91 40.63
CA GLN A 119 33.80 11.13 40.84
C GLN A 119 33.83 11.57 42.31
N LEU A 120 32.76 11.30 43.08
CA LEU A 120 32.70 11.62 44.52
C LEU A 120 33.51 10.66 45.41
N LEU A 121 33.87 9.47 44.89
CA LEU A 121 34.64 8.45 45.61
C LEU A 121 36.15 8.48 45.31
N LYS A 122 36.64 9.49 44.59
CA LYS A 122 38.07 9.76 44.34
C LYS A 122 38.47 11.06 45.03
#